data_AF-N9FDG7-F1
#
_entry.id   AF-N9FDG7-F1
#
_cell.length_a   1.000
_cell.length_b   1.000
_cell.length_c   1.000
_cell.angle_alpha   90.00
_cell.angle_beta   90.00
_cell.angle_gamma   90.00
#
_symmetry.space_group_name_H-M   'P 1'
#
loop_
_entity.id
_entity.type
_entity.pdbx_description
1 polymer ?
#
loop_
_entity_poly.entity_id
_entity_poly.type
_entity_poly.pdbx_seq_one_letter_code
_entity_poly.pdbx_strand_id
1 'polypeptide(L)'
;MIFKILALKNFCIGNYRGNKGIGSIEGIQPSINFNGGLDYLGEYMYHCDDYIIAELGTCKQFREYITGLEKINSILEDCPFLEACKSTNTLTGSIITECQIWWETNIDLIFKPHLLKDFFTSELEHLQFQAMHLKMLELFRFCAKFGFIQLATSKN
;
A
#
# COMPACT_ATOMS: atom_id res chain seq x y z
N MET A 1 -9.22 -6.83 12.94
CA MET A 1 -9.45 -5.71 12.02
C MET A 1 -8.83 -6.04 10.66
N ILE A 2 -9.56 -5.80 9.57
CA ILE A 2 -9.08 -5.98 8.20
C ILE A 2 -8.26 -4.74 7.82
N PHE A 3 -7.08 -4.94 7.25
CA PHE A 3 -6.23 -3.90 6.71
C PHE A 3 -6.68 -3.57 5.28
N LYS A 4 -7.01 -2.29 5.06
CA LYS A 4 -7.47 -1.79 3.76
C LYS A 4 -6.44 -0.84 3.17
N ILE A 5 -6.37 -0.78 1.85
CA ILE A 5 -5.63 0.24 1.13
C ILE A 5 -6.58 0.89 0.12
N LEU A 6 -6.57 2.22 0.06
CA LEU A 6 -7.16 2.97 -1.04
C LEU A 6 -6.05 3.32 -2.02
N ALA A 7 -6.22 2.94 -3.28
CA ALA A 7 -5.33 3.26 -4.38
C ALA A 7 -6.12 4.04 -5.44
N LEU A 8 -5.58 5.16 -5.93
CA LEU A 8 -6.16 5.98 -6.99
C LEU A 8 -5.16 6.09 -8.14
N LYS A 9 -5.64 5.98 -9.38
CA LYS A 9 -4.84 6.32 -10.57
C LYS A 9 -5.15 7.76 -11.00
N ASN A 10 -4.21 8.40 -11.71
CA ASN A 10 -4.40 9.76 -12.25
C ASN A 10 -4.87 10.78 -11.19
N PHE A 11 -4.24 10.76 -10.01
CA PHE A 11 -4.45 11.74 -8.95
C PHE A 11 -3.98 13.12 -9.42
N CYS A 12 -4.89 13.85 -10.05
CA CYS A 12 -4.73 15.24 -10.45
C CYS A 12 -5.40 16.13 -9.41
N ILE A 13 -4.63 16.97 -8.71
CA ILE A 13 -5.17 18.08 -7.93
C ILE A 13 -5.64 19.14 -8.95
N GLY A 14 -6.83 18.94 -9.55
CA GLY A 14 -7.33 19.82 -10.61
C GLY A 14 -8.74 19.49 -11.11
N ASN A 15 -9.73 20.22 -10.58
CA ASN A 15 -11.09 20.46 -11.08
C ASN A 15 -11.65 19.52 -12.17
N TYR A 16 -12.25 18.40 -11.77
CA TYR A 16 -13.13 17.61 -12.64
C TYR A 16 -14.60 18.08 -12.50
N ARG A 17 -15.27 18.35 -13.62
CA ARG A 17 -16.72 18.67 -13.71
C ARG A 17 -17.44 17.51 -14.41
N GLY A 18 -18.07 16.61 -13.67
CA GLY A 18 -18.86 15.50 -14.24
C GLY A 18 -19.55 14.62 -13.18
N ASN A 19 -20.77 14.16 -13.45
CA ASN A 19 -21.76 13.70 -12.47
C ASN A 19 -21.63 12.24 -11.96
N LYS A 20 -22.00 12.08 -10.66
CA LYS A 20 -22.55 10.94 -9.87
C LYS A 20 -21.70 9.68 -9.62
N GLY A 21 -21.28 9.51 -8.35
CA GLY A 21 -20.91 8.21 -7.77
C GLY A 21 -20.42 8.22 -6.31
N ILE A 22 -21.28 7.74 -5.39
CA ILE A 22 -21.11 7.16 -4.03
C ILE A 22 -20.38 7.95 -2.91
N GLY A 23 -21.18 8.29 -1.87
CA GLY A 23 -21.03 7.84 -0.47
C GLY A 23 -19.81 8.31 0.34
N SER A 24 -20.06 9.08 1.40
CA SER A 24 -19.05 9.56 2.34
C SER A 24 -18.17 8.44 2.90
N ILE A 25 -16.85 8.61 2.76
CA ILE A 25 -15.88 7.92 3.61
C ILE A 25 -15.72 8.80 4.85
N GLU A 26 -16.40 8.45 5.94
CA GLU A 26 -16.22 9.16 7.21
C GLU A 26 -14.81 8.93 7.74
N GLY A 27 -14.00 9.98 7.70
CA GLY A 27 -12.69 10.05 8.30
C GLY A 27 -12.78 9.85 9.81
N ILE A 28 -12.01 8.89 10.30
CA ILE A 28 -11.75 8.73 11.71
C ILE A 28 -10.75 9.83 12.11
N GLN A 29 -11.20 10.81 12.91
CA GLN A 29 -10.34 11.86 13.46
C GLN A 29 -9.21 11.25 14.31
N PRO A 30 -7.92 11.60 14.08
CA PRO A 30 -6.80 11.05 14.84
C PRO A 30 -6.69 11.71 16.23
N SER A 31 -6.67 10.88 17.29
CA SER A 31 -6.47 11.30 18.67
C SER A 31 -5.05 11.07 19.20
N ILE A 32 -4.06 10.89 18.32
CA ILE A 32 -2.64 10.89 18.68
C ILE A 32 -1.88 11.63 17.59
N ASN A 33 -1.12 12.65 17.99
CA ASN A 33 -0.31 13.51 17.12
C ASN A 33 0.69 12.71 16.29
N PHE A 34 0.27 12.27 15.11
CA PHE A 34 1.12 12.12 13.95
C PHE A 34 0.63 13.13 12.91
N ASN A 35 1.52 14.05 12.54
CA ASN A 35 1.23 15.26 11.79
C ASN A 35 0.44 14.99 10.51
N GLY A 36 -0.49 15.90 10.22
CA GLY A 36 -1.60 15.73 9.27
C GLY A 36 -1.18 15.38 7.83
N GLY A 37 -1.89 14.40 7.27
CA GLY A 37 -2.02 14.17 5.84
C GLY A 37 -3.51 14.30 5.48
N LEU A 38 -3.81 15.28 4.62
CA LEU A 38 -5.08 15.96 4.42
C LEU A 38 -6.34 15.11 4.17
N ASP A 39 -7.42 15.57 4.81
CA ASP A 39 -8.82 15.54 4.35
C ASP A 39 -8.97 16.08 2.92
N TYR A 40 -9.94 15.53 2.17
CA TYR A 40 -10.60 15.99 0.93
C TYR A 40 -10.54 14.97 -0.22
N LEU A 41 -11.50 14.04 -0.23
CA LEU A 41 -12.04 13.50 -1.48
C LEU A 41 -13.48 14.01 -1.57
N GLY A 42 -13.71 15.01 -2.43
CA GLY A 42 -15.05 15.52 -2.70
C GLY A 42 -15.87 14.52 -3.51
N GLU A 43 -17.19 14.52 -3.30
CA GLU A 43 -18.20 13.56 -3.80
C GLU A 43 -18.33 13.43 -5.34
N TYR A 44 -17.45 14.07 -6.13
CA TYR A 44 -17.58 14.22 -7.59
C TYR A 44 -16.26 14.06 -8.38
N MET A 45 -15.18 13.57 -7.77
CA MET A 45 -13.84 13.66 -8.40
C MET A 45 -13.38 12.44 -9.21
N TYR A 46 -13.93 11.24 -9.00
CA TYR A 46 -13.35 10.00 -9.57
C TYR A 46 -14.42 9.00 -10.04
N HIS A 47 -14.21 8.36 -11.19
CA HIS A 47 -15.02 7.22 -11.64
C HIS A 47 -14.65 5.97 -10.83
N CYS A 48 -15.56 4.98 -10.76
CA CYS A 48 -15.31 3.70 -10.09
C CYS A 48 -14.08 2.95 -10.63
N ASP A 49 -13.71 3.21 -11.89
CA ASP A 49 -12.54 2.62 -12.53
C ASP A 49 -11.23 3.33 -12.16
N ASP A 50 -11.30 4.49 -11.49
CA ASP A 50 -10.14 5.31 -11.10
C ASP A 50 -9.59 4.96 -9.71
N TYR A 51 -10.30 4.11 -8.96
CA TYR A 51 -9.87 3.69 -7.63
C TYR A 51 -10.00 2.19 -7.37
N ILE A 52 -9.15 1.69 -6.47
CA ILE A 52 -9.21 0.35 -5.91
C ILE A 52 -9.21 0.48 -4.39
N ILE A 53 -10.19 -0.15 -3.74
CA ILE A 53 -10.13 -0.43 -2.30
C ILE A 53 -9.76 -1.90 -2.15
N ALA A 54 -8.54 -2.17 -1.71
CA ALA A 54 -8.04 -3.52 -1.54
C ALA A 54 -8.02 -3.93 -0.08
N GLU A 55 -8.48 -5.16 0.19
CA GLU A 55 -8.32 -5.81 1.48
C GLU A 55 -7.08 -6.71 1.45
N LEU A 56 -6.07 -6.34 2.25
CA LEU A 56 -4.79 -7.06 2.30
C LEU A 56 -4.77 -8.18 3.34
N GLY A 57 -5.88 -8.44 4.02
CA GLY A 57 -5.97 -9.39 5.12
C GLY A 57 -6.13 -8.66 6.45
N THR A 58 -5.74 -9.30 7.55
CA THR A 58 -5.82 -8.68 8.89
C THR A 58 -4.66 -7.73 9.15
N CYS A 59 -4.83 -6.78 10.07
CA CYS A 59 -3.71 -5.92 10.50
C CYS A 59 -2.53 -6.71 11.07
N LYS A 60 -2.78 -7.90 11.65
CA LYS A 60 -1.73 -8.80 12.11
C LYS A 60 -0.91 -9.31 10.92
N GLN A 61 -1.58 -9.83 9.89
CA GLN A 61 -0.92 -10.31 8.67
C GLN A 61 -0.15 -9.21 7.94
N PHE A 62 -0.67 -7.97 7.92
CA PHE A 62 0.07 -6.85 7.35
C PHE A 62 1.34 -6.52 8.14
N ARG A 63 1.30 -6.56 9.48
CA ARG A 63 2.51 -6.39 10.29
C ARG A 63 3.52 -7.51 10.05
N GLU A 64 3.07 -8.76 9.95
CA GLU A 64 3.92 -9.91 9.63
C GLU A 64 4.57 -9.74 8.25
N TYR A 65 3.82 -9.20 7.28
CA TYR A 65 4.37 -8.83 5.97
C TYR A 65 5.47 -7.76 6.07
N ILE A 66 5.26 -6.69 6.83
CA ILE A 66 6.30 -5.66 7.05
C ILE A 66 7.55 -6.28 7.69
N THR A 67 7.39 -7.11 8.72
CA THR A 67 8.52 -7.80 9.36
C THR A 67 9.26 -8.74 8.39
N GLY A 68 8.52 -9.45 7.52
CA GLY A 68 9.12 -10.27 6.46
C GLY A 68 9.92 -9.41 5.47
N LEU A 69 9.35 -8.26 5.08
CA LEU A 69 9.99 -7.32 4.16
C LEU A 69 11.24 -6.68 4.77
N GLU A 70 11.24 -6.37 6.08
CA GLU A 70 12.43 -5.88 6.81
C GLU A 70 13.57 -6.90 6.82
N LYS A 71 13.26 -8.19 7.02
CA LYS A 71 14.26 -9.27 6.92
C LYS A 71 14.85 -9.35 5.51
N ILE A 72 14.00 -9.27 4.48
CA ILE A 72 14.45 -9.25 3.07
C ILE A 72 15.29 -8.01 2.77
N ASN A 73 14.91 -6.86 3.31
CA ASN A 73 15.64 -5.62 3.15
C ASN A 73 17.05 -5.67 3.77
N SER A 74 17.30 -6.55 4.74
CA SER A 74 18.67 -6.76 5.26
C SER A 74 19.62 -7.44 4.27
N ILE A 75 19.10 -8.02 3.17
CA ILE A 75 19.88 -8.62 2.08
C ILE A 75 19.88 -7.73 0.85
N LEU A 76 18.70 -7.24 0.45
CA LEU A 76 18.53 -6.51 -0.81
C LEU A 76 18.86 -5.01 -0.69
N GLU A 77 18.82 -4.50 0.54
CA GLU A 77 18.99 -3.08 0.89
C GLU A 77 17.97 -2.15 0.19
N ASP A 78 17.80 -0.96 0.77
CA ASP A 78 17.09 0.19 0.19
C ASP A 78 15.65 -0.03 -0.33
N CYS A 79 14.82 -0.84 0.35
CA CYS A 79 13.39 -0.90 0.07
C CYS A 79 12.71 0.45 0.38
N PRO A 80 12.28 1.22 -0.63
CA PRO A 80 11.77 2.58 -0.42
C PRO A 80 10.43 2.58 0.33
N PHE A 81 9.66 1.48 0.22
CA PHE A 81 8.38 1.34 0.89
C PHE A 81 8.51 1.32 2.42
N LEU A 82 9.56 0.67 2.96
CA LEU A 82 9.77 0.56 4.41
C LEU A 82 10.05 1.93 5.05
N GLU A 83 10.79 2.79 4.38
CA GLU A 83 11.04 4.15 4.86
C GLU A 83 9.83 5.06 4.65
N ALA A 84 9.14 4.90 3.51
CA ALA A 84 7.93 5.65 3.23
C ALA A 84 6.82 5.36 4.25
N CYS A 85 6.58 4.09 4.61
CA CYS A 85 5.50 3.74 5.54
C CYS A 85 5.79 4.14 7.01
N LYS A 86 7.05 4.42 7.37
CA LYS A 86 7.41 5.00 8.66
C LYS A 86 7.10 6.50 8.73
N SER A 87 7.24 7.18 7.61
CA SER A 87 7.10 8.65 7.54
C SER A 87 5.67 9.09 7.25
N THR A 88 4.91 8.31 6.49
CA THR A 88 3.58 8.68 6.03
C THR A 88 2.70 7.45 5.80
N ASN A 89 1.39 7.62 5.97
CA ASN A 89 0.38 6.64 5.57
C ASN A 89 -0.14 6.90 4.14
N THR A 90 0.34 7.97 3.49
CA THR A 90 -0.05 8.42 2.16
C THR A 90 1.15 8.49 1.24
N LEU A 91 1.07 7.85 0.07
CA LEU A 91 2.11 7.85 -0.96
C LEU A 91 1.60 8.53 -2.22
N THR A 92 2.43 9.39 -2.82
CA THR A 92 2.13 10.08 -4.08
C THR A 92 3.42 10.31 -4.89
N GLY A 93 3.30 10.42 -6.21
CA GLY A 93 4.43 10.84 -7.05
C GLY A 93 5.58 9.82 -7.13
N SER A 94 6.83 10.29 -6.98
CA SER A 94 8.01 9.47 -7.28
C SER A 94 8.13 8.23 -6.40
N ILE A 95 7.72 8.31 -5.13
CA ILE A 95 7.83 7.20 -4.19
C ILE A 95 7.03 5.97 -4.63
N ILE A 96 5.87 6.16 -5.29
CA ILE A 96 5.09 5.05 -5.86
C ILE A 96 5.89 4.36 -6.96
N THR A 97 6.54 5.15 -7.83
CA THR A 97 7.37 4.61 -8.93
C THR A 97 8.60 3.87 -8.39
N GLU A 98 9.27 4.44 -7.39
CA GLU A 98 10.43 3.82 -6.74
C GLU A 98 10.07 2.49 -6.09
N CYS A 99 8.97 2.44 -5.34
CA CYS A 99 8.47 1.19 -4.74
C CYS A 99 8.09 0.16 -5.81
N GLN A 100 7.41 0.57 -6.88
CA GLN A 100 7.07 -0.32 -7.99
C GLN A 100 8.33 -0.94 -8.61
N ILE A 101 9.32 -0.12 -8.97
CA ILE A 101 10.57 -0.59 -9.58
C ILE A 101 11.30 -1.56 -8.64
N TRP A 102 11.37 -1.23 -7.35
CA TRP A 102 12.01 -2.12 -6.37
C TRP A 102 11.30 -3.47 -6.31
N TRP A 103 9.96 -3.49 -6.26
CA TRP A 103 9.19 -4.74 -6.25
C TRP A 103 9.38 -5.55 -7.53
N GLU A 104 9.34 -4.92 -8.70
CA GLU A 104 9.52 -5.61 -9.99
C GLU A 104 10.93 -6.18 -10.15
N THR A 105 11.95 -5.45 -9.71
CA THR A 105 13.35 -5.88 -9.80
C THR A 105 13.63 -7.07 -8.89
N ASN A 106 12.96 -7.12 -7.74
CA ASN A 106 13.21 -8.13 -6.71
C ASN A 106 12.18 -9.25 -6.66
N ILE A 107 11.24 -9.29 -7.61
CA ILE A 107 10.12 -10.25 -7.58
C ILE A 107 10.61 -11.69 -7.57
N ASP A 108 11.61 -12.02 -8.39
CA ASP A 108 12.15 -13.38 -8.50
C ASP A 108 12.76 -13.88 -7.19
N LEU A 109 13.37 -13.00 -6.39
CA LEU A 109 13.92 -13.40 -5.09
C LEU A 109 12.81 -13.87 -4.15
N ILE A 110 11.66 -13.21 -4.24
CA ILE A 110 10.51 -13.41 -3.36
C ILE A 110 9.74 -14.68 -3.70
N PHE A 111 9.89 -15.16 -4.94
CA PHE A 111 9.39 -16.45 -5.41
C PHE A 111 10.43 -17.57 -5.43
N LYS A 112 11.57 -17.41 -4.75
CA LYS A 112 12.56 -18.48 -4.56
C LYS A 112 12.50 -19.03 -3.12
N PRO A 113 11.63 -20.03 -2.85
CA PRO A 113 11.42 -20.58 -1.51
C PRO A 113 12.71 -21.01 -0.79
N HIS A 114 13.68 -21.55 -1.52
CA HIS A 114 14.94 -22.01 -0.94
C HIS A 114 15.82 -20.89 -0.38
N LEU A 115 15.65 -19.65 -0.86
CA LEU A 115 16.40 -18.47 -0.39
C LEU A 115 15.72 -17.79 0.82
N LEU A 116 14.39 -17.94 0.93
CA LEU A 116 13.59 -17.24 1.95
C LEU A 116 13.01 -18.17 3.02
N LYS A 117 13.18 -19.49 2.91
CA LYS A 117 12.65 -20.48 3.86
C LYS A 117 13.02 -20.18 5.32
N ASP A 118 14.20 -19.62 5.57
CA ASP A 118 14.70 -19.35 6.91
C ASP A 118 14.12 -18.05 7.49
N PHE A 119 13.38 -17.28 6.69
CA PHE A 119 12.80 -15.99 7.08
C PHE A 119 11.40 -16.14 7.68
N PHE A 120 10.75 -17.26 7.38
CA PHE A 120 9.39 -17.60 7.79
C PHE A 120 9.40 -18.85 8.67
N THR A 121 8.48 -18.93 9.62
CA THR A 121 8.43 -20.08 10.56
C THR A 121 7.61 -21.24 10.01
N SER A 122 6.81 -21.00 8.96
CA SER A 122 6.01 -22.01 8.28
C SER A 122 5.82 -21.70 6.80
N GLU A 123 5.47 -22.73 6.02
CA GLU A 123 5.10 -22.59 4.61
C GLU A 123 3.88 -21.67 4.42
N LEU A 124 2.92 -21.73 5.35
CA LEU A 124 1.73 -20.88 5.31
C LEU A 124 2.08 -19.39 5.42
N GLU A 125 2.99 -19.03 6.34
CA GLU A 125 3.47 -17.65 6.47
C GLU A 125 4.17 -17.17 5.21
N HIS A 126 4.98 -18.02 4.59
CA HIS A 126 5.66 -17.70 3.34
C HIS A 126 4.67 -17.46 2.19
N LEU A 127 3.65 -18.32 2.05
CA LEU A 127 2.60 -18.15 1.04
C LEU A 127 1.78 -16.87 1.27
N GLN A 128 1.48 -16.56 2.54
CA GLN A 128 0.78 -15.31 2.90
C GLN A 128 1.63 -14.08 2.57
N PHE A 129 2.94 -14.13 2.83
CA PHE A 129 3.87 -13.08 2.44
C PHE A 129 3.85 -12.87 0.92
N GLN A 130 4.01 -13.93 0.13
CA GLN A 130 4.00 -13.86 -1.33
C GLN A 130 2.68 -13.30 -1.88
N ALA A 131 1.54 -13.76 -1.34
CA ALA A 131 0.23 -13.27 -1.76
C ALA A 131 0.05 -11.78 -1.46
N MET A 132 0.47 -11.32 -0.28
CA MET A 132 0.39 -9.90 0.08
C MET A 132 1.33 -9.05 -0.77
N HIS A 133 2.53 -9.58 -1.04
CA HIS A 133 3.52 -8.95 -1.89
C HIS A 133 3.00 -8.68 -3.31
N LEU A 134 2.35 -9.67 -3.93
CA LEU A 134 1.73 -9.50 -5.25
C LEU A 134 0.60 -8.48 -5.24
N LYS A 135 -0.25 -8.49 -4.21
CA LYS A 135 -1.32 -7.49 -4.05
C LYS A 135 -0.75 -6.08 -3.91
N MET A 136 0.32 -5.91 -3.15
CA MET A 136 1.02 -4.63 -3.04
C MET A 136 1.54 -4.20 -4.41
N LEU A 137 2.27 -5.05 -5.12
CA LEU A 137 2.76 -4.73 -6.46
C LEU A 137 1.63 -4.35 -7.43
N GLU A 138 0.50 -5.06 -7.40
CA GLU A 138 -0.68 -4.74 -8.20
C GLU A 138 -1.21 -3.32 -7.91
N LEU A 139 -1.29 -2.94 -6.63
CA LEU A 139 -1.73 -1.59 -6.24
C LEU A 139 -0.77 -0.50 -6.72
N PHE A 140 0.53 -0.75 -6.63
CA PHE A 140 1.54 0.20 -7.10
C PHE A 140 1.53 0.33 -8.63
N ARG A 141 1.34 -0.77 -9.36
CA ARG A 141 1.12 -0.77 -10.81
C ARG A 141 -0.14 -0.02 -11.21
N PHE A 142 -1.23 -0.21 -10.47
CA PHE A 142 -2.50 0.48 -10.71
C PHE A 142 -2.36 1.99 -10.58
N CYS A 143 -1.68 2.45 -9.53
CA CYS A 143 -1.44 3.87 -9.28
C CYS A 143 -0.49 4.50 -10.30
N ALA A 144 0.58 3.79 -10.66
CA ALA A 144 1.68 4.30 -11.47
C ALA A 144 2.23 5.65 -10.92
N LYS A 145 3.04 6.36 -11.70
CA LYS A 145 3.71 7.61 -11.28
C LYS A 145 2.76 8.74 -10.85
N PHE A 146 1.53 8.73 -11.36
CA PHE A 146 0.53 9.79 -11.11
C PHE A 146 -0.57 9.34 -10.14
N GLY A 147 -0.33 8.28 -9.38
CA GLY A 147 -1.33 7.75 -8.46
C GLY A 147 -1.20 8.27 -7.04
N PHE A 148 -2.10 7.76 -6.20
CA PHE A 148 -2.16 8.01 -4.77
C PHE A 148 -2.47 6.70 -4.05
N ILE A 149 -1.75 6.41 -2.96
CA ILE A 149 -1.98 5.23 -2.13
C ILE A 149 -2.14 5.67 -0.67
N GLN A 150 -3.23 5.27 -0.03
CA GLN A 150 -3.49 5.47 1.39
C GLN A 150 -3.57 4.14 2.12
N LEU A 151 -2.68 3.95 3.09
CA LEU A 151 -2.69 2.81 4.00
C LEU A 151 -3.72 3.03 5.11
N ALA A 152 -4.60 2.06 5.36
CA ALA A 152 -5.55 2.15 6.47
C ALA A 152 -4.81 2.16 7.81
N THR A 153 -5.11 3.15 8.64
CA THR A 153 -4.64 3.19 10.02
C THR A 153 -5.69 2.52 10.92
N SER A 154 -5.25 1.64 11.82
CA SER A 154 -6.17 1.05 12.79
C SER A 154 -6.53 2.08 13.86
N LYS A 155 -7.82 2.40 13.99
CA LYS A 155 -8.37 2.97 15.21
C LYS A 155 -8.36 1.85 16.27
N ASN A 156 -7.72 2.07 17.42
CA ASN A 156 -8.04 1.26 18.60
C ASN A 156 -9.52 1.46 18.96
#